data_AF-A0A9N9FCM5-F1
#
_entry.id   AF-A0A9N9FCM5-F1
#
_cell.length_a   1.000
_cell.length_b   1.000
_cell.length_c   1.000
_cell.angle_alpha   90.00
_cell.angle_beta   90.00
_cell.angle_gamma   90.00
#
_symmetry.space_group_name_H-M   'P 1'
#
loop_
_entity.id
_entity.type
_entity.pdbx_description
1 polymer ?
#
loop_
_entity_poly.entity_id
_entity_poly.type
_entity_poly.pdbx_seq_one_letter_code
_entity_poly.pdbx_strand_id
1 'polypeptide(L)'
;MAENVNIPPMLTLENYENFRTNAYVTIETYARKQKSILPPGEVAFCRTVDPASALALERLSTKIKNKLNRLLVNADIPGAEMLGRVNDAKDFDIWFKDLVTMNDSLIDGVNASLDELTGRSQKFASSTADASTSMVAQVRAKDKIDNSGVPFIPKLPNKPNAVVPLKLDGIEEGSV
;
A
#
# COMPACT_ATOMS: atom_id res chain seq x y z
N MET A 1 -0.96 15.04 28.87
CA MET A 1 -1.43 15.18 27.48
C MET A 1 -1.18 13.85 26.79
N ALA A 2 -2.23 13.04 26.63
CA ALA A 2 -2.09 11.74 25.96
C ALA A 2 -2.03 11.99 24.45
N GLU A 3 -0.91 11.64 23.82
CA GLU A 3 -0.83 11.57 22.37
C GLU A 3 -1.84 10.52 21.90
N ASN A 4 -2.89 11.00 21.23
CA ASN A 4 -3.87 10.16 20.58
C ASN A 4 -3.17 9.54 19.36
N VAL A 5 -2.45 8.44 19.58
CA VAL A 5 -1.86 7.64 18.52
C VAL A 5 -3.03 7.08 17.72
N ASN A 6 -3.37 7.76 16.64
CA ASN A 6 -4.38 7.34 15.69
C ASN A 6 -3.83 6.13 14.93
N ILE A 7 -3.88 4.96 15.57
CA ILE A 7 -3.54 3.69 14.93
C ILE A 7 -4.60 3.48 13.84
N PRO A 8 -4.22 3.43 12.56
CA PRO A 8 -5.17 3.16 11.50
C PRO A 8 -5.88 1.84 11.80
N PRO A 9 -7.21 1.76 11.65
CA PRO A 9 -7.94 0.52 11.88
C PRO A 9 -7.32 -0.59 11.02
N MET A 10 -7.10 -1.75 11.64
CA MET A 10 -6.49 -2.90 10.96
C MET A 10 -7.36 -3.24 9.74
N LEU A 11 -6.76 -3.38 8.56
CA LEU A 11 -7.49 -3.62 7.31
C LEU A 11 -8.10 -5.04 7.36
N THR A 12 -9.43 -5.12 7.35
CA THR A 12 -10.22 -6.37 7.28
C THR A 12 -11.00 -6.40 5.97
N LEU A 13 -11.45 -7.59 5.55
CA LEU A 13 -12.24 -7.72 4.32
C LEU A 13 -13.53 -6.86 4.35
N GLU A 14 -14.17 -6.77 5.52
CA GLU A 14 -15.41 -6.01 5.72
C GLU A 14 -15.18 -4.50 5.74
N ASN A 15 -14.02 -4.05 6.21
CA ASN A 15 -13.70 -2.62 6.26
C ASN A 15 -12.96 -2.12 5.02
N TYR A 16 -12.48 -3.02 4.16
CA TYR A 16 -11.67 -2.69 3.00
C TYR A 16 -12.40 -1.73 2.04
N GLU A 17 -13.66 -2.01 1.69
CA GLU A 17 -14.41 -1.15 0.77
C GLU A 17 -14.69 0.23 1.35
N ASN A 18 -14.99 0.29 2.66
CA ASN A 18 -15.17 1.55 3.38
C ASN A 18 -13.85 2.34 3.45
N PHE A 19 -12.74 1.66 3.75
CA PHE A 19 -11.41 2.24 3.77
C PHE A 19 -11.01 2.77 2.40
N ARG A 20 -11.19 1.97 1.34
CA ARG A 20 -10.92 2.32 -0.04
C ARG A 20 -11.72 3.55 -0.48
N THR A 21 -13.03 3.55 -0.22
CA THR A 21 -13.91 4.68 -0.56
C THR A 21 -13.50 5.95 0.19
N ASN A 22 -13.25 5.84 1.49
CA ASN A 22 -12.80 6.98 2.31
C ASN A 22 -11.43 7.49 1.87
N ALA A 23 -10.51 6.61 1.47
CA ALA A 23 -9.20 6.99 0.95
C ALA A 23 -9.35 7.81 -0.35
N TYR A 24 -10.16 7.36 -1.30
CA TYR A 24 -10.41 8.11 -2.54
C TYR A 24 -11.05 9.47 -2.27
N VAL A 25 -12.09 9.52 -1.44
CA VAL A 25 -12.76 10.78 -1.07
C VAL A 25 -11.77 11.74 -0.39
N THR A 26 -10.90 11.23 0.48
CA THR A 26 -9.88 12.03 1.16
C THR A 26 -8.87 12.59 0.18
N ILE A 27 -8.38 11.77 -0.76
CA ILE A 27 -7.44 12.19 -1.80
C ILE A 27 -8.07 13.25 -2.70
N GLU A 28 -9.31 13.04 -3.15
CA GLU A 28 -10.03 13.98 -4.00
C GLU A 28 -10.27 15.32 -3.29
N THR A 29 -10.75 15.27 -2.05
CA THR A 29 -10.99 16.48 -1.24
C THR A 29 -9.70 17.24 -1.00
N TYR A 30 -8.60 16.53 -0.70
CA TYR A 30 -7.29 17.13 -0.54
C TYR A 30 -6.80 17.78 -1.83
N ALA A 31 -6.89 17.08 -2.97
CA ALA A 31 -6.49 17.59 -4.28
C ALA A 31 -7.29 18.85 -4.66
N ARG A 32 -8.61 18.83 -4.45
CA ARG A 32 -9.49 19.98 -4.69
C ARG A 32 -9.10 21.18 -3.82
N LYS A 33 -8.80 20.94 -2.54
CA LYS A 33 -8.33 21.98 -1.61
C LYS A 33 -6.97 22.55 -2.02
N GLN A 34 -6.03 21.72 -2.47
CA GLN A 34 -4.74 22.23 -2.97
C GLN A 34 -4.92 23.03 -4.27
N LYS A 35 -5.79 22.57 -5.17
CA LYS A 35 -6.11 23.29 -6.42
C LYS A 35 -6.74 24.66 -6.14
N SER A 36 -7.62 24.78 -5.14
CA SER A 36 -8.20 26.08 -4.77
C SER A 36 -7.21 27.04 -4.09
N ILE A 37 -6.05 26.55 -3.64
CA ILE A 37 -4.97 27.38 -3.07
C ILE A 37 -4.11 27.98 -4.20
N LEU A 38 -4.16 27.41 -5.41
CA LEU A 38 -3.44 27.97 -6.54
C LEU A 38 -4.11 29.28 -6.99
N PRO A 39 -3.33 30.36 -7.20
CA PRO A 39 -3.88 31.62 -7.66
C PRO A 39 -4.53 31.43 -9.05
N PRO A 40 -5.72 32.01 -9.29
CA PRO A 40 -6.35 31.97 -10.60
C PRO A 40 -5.57 32.84 -11.58
N GLY A 41 -4.84 32.23 -12.52
CA GLY A 41 -4.07 32.94 -13.53
C GLY A 41 -2.74 32.26 -13.85
N GLU A 42 -1.88 32.95 -14.62
CA GLU A 42 -0.54 32.47 -14.93
C GLU A 42 0.33 32.45 -13.67
N VAL A 43 0.70 31.25 -13.22
CA VAL A 43 1.55 31.03 -12.04
C VAL A 43 2.87 31.78 -12.14
N ALA A 44 3.40 31.96 -13.36
CA ALA A 44 4.61 32.74 -13.63
C ALA A 44 4.42 34.22 -13.30
N PHE A 45 3.29 34.82 -13.71
CA PHE A 45 2.94 36.20 -13.42
C PHE A 45 2.72 36.42 -11.90
N CYS A 46 2.01 35.50 -11.24
CA CYS A 46 1.81 35.59 -9.79
C CYS A 46 3.12 35.47 -9.00
N ARG A 47 4.10 34.70 -9.49
CA ARG A 47 5.44 34.61 -8.88
C ARG A 47 6.23 35.91 -9.00
N THR A 48 6.05 36.68 -10.08
CA THR A 48 6.79 37.92 -10.31
C THR A 48 6.14 39.14 -9.65
N VAL A 49 4.81 39.16 -9.57
CA VAL A 49 4.05 40.36 -9.16
C VAL A 49 3.69 40.35 -7.68
N ASP A 50 3.52 39.17 -7.06
CA ASP A 50 3.17 39.06 -5.65
C ASP A 50 4.14 38.13 -4.89
N PRO A 51 5.04 38.69 -4.06
CA PRO A 51 5.94 37.91 -3.20
C PRO A 51 5.21 36.97 -2.24
N ALA A 52 3.99 37.31 -1.79
CA ALA A 52 3.22 36.46 -0.88
C ALA A 52 2.71 35.19 -1.58
N SER A 53 2.19 35.34 -2.81
CA SER A 53 1.81 34.22 -3.68
C SER A 53 3.01 33.34 -4.05
N ALA A 54 4.17 33.92 -4.36
CA ALA A 54 5.40 33.17 -4.63
C ALA A 54 5.80 32.29 -3.42
N LEU A 55 5.73 32.85 -2.21
CA LEU A 55 6.05 32.12 -0.98
C LEU A 55 5.02 31.03 -0.67
N ALA A 56 3.73 31.28 -0.93
CA ALA A 56 2.68 30.27 -0.80
C ALA A 56 2.90 29.08 -1.75
N LEU A 57 3.30 29.34 -2.99
CA LEU A 57 3.64 28.31 -3.98
C LEU A 57 4.88 27.50 -3.57
N GLU A 58 5.93 28.14 -3.05
CA GLU A 58 7.11 27.45 -2.52
C GLU A 58 6.78 26.52 -1.34
N ARG A 59 5.92 26.98 -0.43
CA ARG A 59 5.43 26.16 0.70
C ARG A 59 4.60 24.96 0.21
N LEU A 60 3.75 25.16 -0.79
CA LEU A 60 2.95 24.09 -1.38
C LEU A 60 3.85 23.06 -2.06
N SER A 61 4.80 23.52 -2.88
CA SER A 61 5.82 22.70 -3.54
C SER A 61 6.56 21.84 -2.53
N THR A 62 7.08 22.46 -1.46
CA THR A 62 7.80 21.76 -0.38
C THR A 62 6.94 20.69 0.30
N LYS A 63 5.64 20.95 0.52
CA LYS A 63 4.73 19.97 1.13
C LYS A 63 4.48 18.76 0.22
N ILE A 64 4.24 19.00 -1.07
CA ILE A 64 4.04 17.94 -2.07
C ILE A 64 5.31 17.09 -2.19
N LYS A 65 6.44 17.76 -2.33
CA LYS A 65 7.78 17.20 -2.37
C LYS A 65 8.07 16.25 -1.20
N ASN A 66 7.82 16.69 0.04
CA ASN A 66 8.02 15.86 1.23
C ASN A 66 7.10 14.63 1.28
N LYS A 67 5.87 14.72 0.77
CA LYS A 67 4.96 13.57 0.71
C LYS A 67 5.43 12.55 -0.32
N LEU A 68 5.89 12.99 -1.49
CA LEU A 68 6.39 12.13 -2.55
C LEU A 68 7.67 11.40 -2.12
N ASN A 69 8.57 12.07 -1.41
CA ASN A 69 9.76 11.41 -0.85
C ASN A 69 9.41 10.29 0.12
N ARG A 70 8.40 10.50 0.96
CA ARG A 70 7.93 9.43 1.86
C ARG A 70 7.38 8.24 1.10
N LEU A 71 6.73 8.47 -0.04
CA LEU A 71 6.26 7.39 -0.91
C LEU A 71 7.43 6.64 -1.55
N LEU A 72 8.41 7.34 -2.11
CA LEU A 72 9.60 6.73 -2.70
C LEU A 72 10.38 5.86 -1.70
N VAL A 73 10.56 6.36 -0.46
CA VAL A 73 11.22 5.61 0.62
C VAL A 73 10.42 4.38 1.00
N ASN A 74 9.10 4.48 1.09
CA ASN A 74 8.24 3.34 1.41
C ASN A 74 8.18 2.29 0.29
N ALA A 75 8.43 2.69 -0.96
CA ALA A 75 8.48 1.80 -2.12
C ALA A 75 9.84 1.10 -2.29
N ASP A 76 10.81 1.37 -1.41
CA ASP A 76 12.16 0.78 -1.39
C ASP A 76 12.89 0.82 -2.75
N ILE A 77 12.79 1.95 -3.44
CA ILE A 77 13.41 2.13 -4.75
C ILE A 77 14.89 2.48 -4.56
N PRO A 78 15.83 1.61 -4.99
CA PRO A 78 17.25 1.87 -4.87
C PRO A 78 17.66 3.03 -5.79
N GLY A 79 18.21 4.10 -5.21
CA GLY A 79 18.67 5.28 -5.96
C GLY A 79 18.23 6.62 -5.39
N ALA A 80 17.34 6.63 -4.39
CA ALA A 80 16.88 7.86 -3.76
C ALA A 80 18.00 8.55 -2.96
N GLU A 81 18.78 9.41 -3.61
CA GLU A 81 19.31 10.57 -2.93
C GLU A 81 18.11 11.31 -2.32
N MET A 82 17.85 11.04 -1.04
CA MET A 82 16.83 11.71 -0.23
C MET A 82 16.90 13.18 -0.55
N LEU A 83 15.83 13.67 -1.17
CA LEU A 83 15.64 14.93 -1.89
C LEU A 83 16.30 16.18 -1.27
N GLY A 84 17.62 16.15 -1.21
CA GLY A 84 18.50 17.01 -0.46
C GLY A 84 18.75 18.26 -1.27
N ARG A 85 17.67 19.02 -1.47
CA ARG A 85 17.58 20.21 -2.32
C ARG A 85 17.63 19.85 -3.81
N VAL A 86 16.46 19.95 -4.46
CA VAL A 86 16.41 20.04 -5.93
C VAL A 86 16.85 21.46 -6.20
N ASN A 87 18.15 21.65 -6.47
CA ASN A 87 18.72 22.96 -6.72
C ASN A 87 18.67 23.26 -8.22
N ASP A 88 18.80 22.23 -9.06
CA ASP A 88 18.90 22.36 -10.51
C ASP A 88 17.84 21.52 -11.26
N ALA A 89 17.59 21.87 -12.53
CA ALA A 89 16.67 21.15 -13.41
C ALA A 89 17.03 19.67 -13.57
N LYS A 90 18.32 19.32 -13.48
CA LYS A 90 18.79 17.92 -13.55
C LYS A 90 18.33 17.10 -12.36
N ASP A 91 18.30 17.70 -11.16
CA ASP A 91 17.81 17.02 -9.95
C ASP A 91 16.32 16.72 -10.06
N PHE A 92 15.57 17.61 -10.72
CA PHE A 92 14.15 17.39 -11.01
C PHE A 92 13.94 16.24 -11.99
N ASP A 93 14.75 16.15 -13.06
CA ASP A 93 14.64 15.06 -14.04
C ASP A 93 14.96 13.69 -13.42
N ILE A 94 15.98 13.62 -12.56
CA ILE A 94 16.33 12.41 -11.80
C ILE A 94 15.15 12.01 -10.91
N TRP A 95 14.62 12.96 -10.15
CA TRP A 95 13.49 12.72 -9.26
C TRP A 95 12.22 12.27 -10.00
N PHE A 96 11.94 12.89 -11.15
CA PHE A 96 10.81 12.50 -11.99
C PHE A 96 10.98 11.08 -12.51
N LYS A 97 12.21 10.70 -12.88
CA LYS A 97 12.54 9.34 -13.31
C LYS A 97 12.31 8.32 -12.19
N ASP A 98 12.75 8.62 -10.95
CA ASP A 98 12.51 7.76 -9.78
C ASP A 98 11.00 7.56 -9.52
N LEU A 99 10.20 8.62 -9.68
CA LEU A 99 8.74 8.55 -9.56
C LEU A 99 8.11 7.66 -10.64
N VAL A 100 8.61 7.72 -11.87
CA VAL A 100 8.17 6.82 -12.96
C VAL A 100 8.53 5.37 -12.63
N THR A 101 9.76 5.11 -12.20
CA THR A 101 10.21 3.77 -11.79
C THR A 101 9.37 3.20 -10.63
N MET A 102 8.94 4.04 -9.70
CA MET A 102 8.00 3.64 -8.64
C MET A 102 6.68 3.14 -9.22
N ASN A 103 6.10 3.91 -10.13
CA ASN A 103 4.81 3.55 -10.72
C ASN A 103 4.92 2.26 -11.53
N ASP A 104 5.99 2.07 -12.30
CA ASP A 104 6.24 0.84 -13.06
C ASP A 104 6.34 -0.37 -12.11
N SER A 105 7.13 -0.25 -11.04
CA SER A 105 7.27 -1.32 -10.04
C SER A 105 5.93 -1.68 -9.36
N LEU A 106 5.10 -0.67 -9.06
CA LEU A 106 3.77 -0.88 -8.50
C LEU A 106 2.83 -1.59 -9.49
N ILE A 107 2.85 -1.18 -10.76
CA ILE A 107 2.03 -1.77 -11.82
C ILE A 107 2.47 -3.22 -12.08
N ASP A 108 3.77 -3.49 -12.11
CA ASP A 108 4.32 -4.85 -12.25
C ASP A 108 3.90 -5.74 -11.08
N GLY A 109 3.93 -5.23 -9.85
CA GLY A 109 3.43 -5.96 -8.67
C GLY A 109 1.93 -6.27 -8.75
N VAL A 110 1.12 -5.33 -9.25
CA VAL A 110 -0.31 -5.55 -9.51
C VAL A 110 -0.52 -6.61 -10.60
N ASN A 111 0.21 -6.52 -11.70
CA ASN A 111 0.13 -7.49 -12.80
C ASN A 111 0.52 -8.90 -12.33
N ALA A 112 1.63 -9.03 -11.59
CA ALA A 112 2.06 -10.31 -11.02
C ALA A 112 1.01 -10.89 -10.06
N SER A 113 0.38 -10.05 -9.24
CA SER A 113 -0.69 -10.48 -8.32
C SER A 113 -1.95 -10.92 -9.07
N LEU A 114 -2.30 -10.22 -10.15
CA LEU A 114 -3.44 -10.56 -11.00
C LEU A 114 -3.19 -11.85 -11.78
N ASP A 115 -1.97 -12.06 -12.28
CA ASP A 115 -1.54 -13.28 -12.95
C ASP A 115 -1.56 -14.48 -12.00
N GLU A 116 -1.14 -14.30 -10.74
CA GLU A 116 -1.25 -15.35 -9.73
C GLU A 116 -2.72 -15.71 -9.45
N LEU A 117 -3.59 -14.71 -9.28
CA LEU A 117 -5.02 -14.93 -9.05
C LEU A 117 -5.70 -15.62 -10.24
N THR A 118 -5.38 -15.18 -11.45
CA THR A 118 -5.94 -15.71 -12.70
C THR A 118 -5.39 -17.10 -13.00
N GLY A 119 -4.10 -17.33 -12.76
CA GLY A 119 -3.47 -18.65 -12.88
C GLY A 119 -4.03 -19.66 -11.88
N ARG A 120 -4.40 -19.21 -10.67
CA ARG A 120 -5.15 -20.03 -9.70
C ARG A 120 -6.55 -20.34 -10.23
N SER A 121 -7.33 -19.34 -10.63
CA SER A 121 -8.73 -19.53 -11.06
C SER A 121 -8.87 -20.40 -12.31
N GLN A 122 -7.99 -20.24 -13.30
CA GLN A 122 -8.01 -21.03 -14.53
C GLN A 122 -7.63 -22.49 -14.32
N LYS A 123 -6.71 -22.82 -13.41
CA LYS A 123 -6.33 -24.22 -13.12
C LYS A 123 -7.31 -24.97 -12.21
N PHE A 124 -8.12 -24.26 -11.40
CA PHE A 124 -9.29 -24.87 -10.74
C PHE A 124 -10.41 -25.18 -11.74
N ALA A 125 -10.54 -24.40 -12.82
CA ALA A 125 -11.48 -24.68 -13.91
C ALA A 125 -10.95 -25.73 -14.92
N SER A 126 -9.63 -25.90 -15.03
CA SER A 126 -8.96 -26.76 -16.01
C SER A 126 -8.25 -27.92 -15.31
N SER A 127 -9.00 -28.84 -14.71
CA SER A 127 -8.47 -30.04 -14.05
C SER A 127 -8.03 -31.16 -15.02
N THR A 128 -7.56 -30.81 -16.22
CA THR A 128 -6.91 -31.75 -17.15
C THR A 128 -5.94 -30.99 -18.07
N ALA A 129 -4.66 -30.93 -17.71
CA ALA A 129 -3.55 -30.99 -18.67
C ALA A 129 -2.20 -30.96 -17.94
N ASP A 130 -1.40 -31.98 -18.23
CA ASP A 130 0.02 -32.08 -17.93
C ASP A 130 0.80 -30.90 -18.52
N ALA A 131 1.29 -30.03 -17.65
CA ALA A 131 2.38 -29.12 -17.98
C ALA A 131 3.28 -29.02 -16.75
N SER A 132 4.57 -29.33 -16.94
CA SER A 132 5.64 -29.23 -15.94
C SER A 132 5.91 -27.77 -15.57
N THR A 133 4.97 -27.15 -14.87
CA THR A 133 5.17 -25.86 -14.21
C THR A 133 5.70 -26.14 -12.80
N SER A 134 6.89 -25.63 -12.47
CA SER A 134 7.39 -25.62 -11.09
C SER A 134 6.42 -24.83 -10.24
N MET A 135 5.57 -25.53 -9.48
CA MET A 135 4.61 -24.92 -8.58
C MET A 135 5.10 -25.06 -7.16
N VAL A 136 5.15 -23.93 -6.44
CA VAL A 136 5.36 -23.95 -5.00
C VAL A 136 4.07 -24.45 -4.35
N ALA A 137 4.11 -25.64 -3.71
CA ALA A 137 2.94 -26.29 -3.11
C ALA A 137 2.17 -25.39 -2.12
N GLN A 138 2.87 -24.45 -1.50
CA GLN A 138 2.34 -23.43 -0.59
C GLN A 138 1.26 -22.53 -1.22
N VAL A 139 1.33 -22.27 -2.52
CA VAL A 139 0.35 -21.45 -3.27
C VAL A 139 -1.02 -22.14 -3.36
N ARG A 140 -1.05 -23.48 -3.25
CA ARG A 140 -2.26 -24.30 -3.35
C ARG A 140 -2.97 -24.52 -2.02
N ALA A 141 -2.35 -24.15 -0.89
CA ALA A 141 -2.96 -24.33 0.43
C ALA A 141 -4.20 -23.44 0.56
N LYS A 142 -5.26 -23.98 1.19
CA LYS A 142 -6.48 -23.22 1.50
C LYS A 142 -6.20 -22.11 2.50
N ASP A 143 -5.33 -22.40 3.47
CA ASP A 143 -4.86 -21.44 4.45
C ASP A 143 -3.76 -20.57 3.83
N LYS A 144 -3.93 -19.25 3.92
CA LYS A 144 -2.87 -18.31 3.56
C LYS A 144 -1.72 -18.46 4.54
N ILE A 145 -0.49 -18.47 4.03
CA ILE A 145 0.71 -18.46 4.87
C ILE A 145 0.79 -17.10 5.55
N ASP A 146 0.84 -17.13 6.87
CA ASP A 146 1.06 -15.96 7.71
C ASP A 146 2.51 -15.96 8.22
N ASN A 147 3.29 -14.99 7.77
CA ASN A 147 4.67 -14.77 8.19
C ASN A 147 4.79 -13.58 9.16
N SER A 148 3.69 -13.13 9.78
CA SER A 148 3.66 -11.97 10.69
C SER A 148 4.46 -12.13 11.98
N GLY A 149 4.96 -13.34 12.28
CA GLY A 149 5.78 -13.61 13.48
C GLY A 149 4.99 -13.67 14.77
N VAL A 150 3.65 -13.76 14.70
CA VAL A 150 2.80 -13.99 15.87
C VAL A 150 3.17 -15.32 16.56
N PRO A 151 3.04 -15.43 17.90
CA PRO A 151 3.25 -16.69 18.60
C PRO A 151 2.44 -17.82 17.96
N PHE A 152 3.03 -19.01 17.88
CA PHE A 152 2.38 -20.16 17.26
C PHE A 152 1.07 -20.51 18.00
N ILE A 153 -0.04 -20.48 17.28
CA ILE A 153 -1.35 -20.90 17.77
C ILE A 153 -1.66 -22.28 17.17
N PRO A 154 -1.77 -23.35 18.00
CA PRO A 154 -2.12 -24.67 17.52
C PRO A 154 -3.50 -24.69 16.83
N LYS A 155 -3.56 -25.11 15.57
CA LYS A 155 -4.82 -25.29 14.82
C LYS A 155 -5.47 -26.67 15.04
N LEU A 156 -5.20 -27.34 16.16
CA LEU A 156 -5.79 -28.66 16.44
C LEU A 156 -7.27 -28.48 16.80
N PRO A 157 -8.21 -29.01 15.99
CA PRO A 157 -9.64 -28.86 16.29
C PRO A 157 -10.09 -29.84 17.37
N ASN A 158 -9.47 -31.02 17.46
CA ASN A 158 -9.84 -32.08 18.39
C ASN A 158 -8.59 -32.76 18.94
N LYS A 159 -8.66 -33.18 20.21
CA LYS A 159 -7.60 -33.95 20.88
C LYS A 159 -8.15 -35.30 21.36
N PRO A 160 -8.31 -36.29 20.46
CA PRO A 160 -8.82 -37.60 20.86
C PRO A 160 -7.87 -38.25 21.88
N ASN A 161 -8.44 -38.91 22.88
CA ASN A 161 -7.73 -39.57 23.99
C ASN A 161 -7.00 -38.61 24.95
N ALA A 162 -7.44 -37.35 25.05
CA ALA A 162 -6.86 -36.41 26.00
C ALA A 162 -7.29 -36.71 27.45
N VAL A 163 -6.32 -36.82 28.35
CA VAL A 163 -6.57 -36.83 29.81
C VAL A 163 -6.92 -35.41 30.31
N VAL A 164 -6.47 -34.39 29.58
CA VAL A 164 -6.72 -32.97 29.90
C VAL A 164 -7.50 -32.35 28.73
N PRO A 165 -8.69 -31.77 28.97
CA PRO A 165 -9.52 -31.15 27.95
C PRO A 165 -8.79 -30.06 27.16
N LEU A 166 -9.12 -29.91 25.87
CA LEU A 166 -8.52 -28.89 25.03
C LEU A 166 -9.16 -27.53 25.35
N LYS A 167 -8.59 -26.80 26.32
CA LYS A 167 -8.97 -25.40 26.59
C LYS A 167 -8.14 -24.48 25.69
N LEU A 168 -8.55 -24.34 24.43
CA LEU A 168 -8.08 -23.26 23.56
C LEU A 168 -9.10 -22.13 23.62
N ASP A 169 -8.65 -20.91 23.94
CA ASP A 169 -9.53 -19.74 23.98
C ASP A 169 -10.19 -19.56 22.59
N GLY A 170 -11.50 -19.82 22.51
CA GLY A 170 -12.31 -19.60 21.30
C GLY A 170 -12.64 -20.83 20.44
N ILE A 171 -12.30 -22.06 20.83
CA ILE A 171 -12.74 -23.28 20.13
C ILE A 171 -13.48 -24.18 21.11
N GLU A 172 -14.81 -24.27 21.00
CA GLU A 172 -15.58 -25.28 21.74
C GLU A 172 -15.41 -26.65 21.09
N GLU A 173 -15.09 -27.67 21.91
CA GLU A 173 -15.02 -29.06 21.45
C GLU A 173 -16.39 -29.48 20.89
N GLY A 174 -16.47 -29.76 19.58
CA GLY A 174 -17.62 -30.44 18.97
C GLY A 174 -18.46 -29.67 17.94
N SER A 175 -18.08 -28.48 17.48
CA SER A 175 -18.81 -27.85 16.36
C SER A 175 -18.35 -28.40 15.01
N VAL A 176 -19.19 -29.27 14.42
CA VAL A 176 -19.17 -29.62 12.98
C VAL A 176 -19.76 -28.49 12.16
#